data_AF-A0A932MQV9-F1
#
_entry.id   AF-A0A932MQV9-F1
#
_cell.length_a   1.000
_cell.length_b   1.000
_cell.length_c   1.000
_cell.angle_alpha   90.00
_cell.angle_beta   90.00
_cell.angle_gamma   90.00
#
_symmetry.space_group_name_H-M   'P 1'
#
loop_
_entity.id
_entity.type
_entity.pdbx_description
1 polymer ?
#
loop_
_entity_poly.entity_id
_entity_poly.type
_entity_poly.pdbx_seq_one_letter_code
_entity_poly.pdbx_strand_id
1 'polypeptide(L)'
;MKNFLSSVLALLLCAGAARAQVPVLSSYPSATAVMFLDFDGHTVSGTSWNSTGPIICAPSGLDNAKITTIFNRVAEDYRPFNINITTDSTKYLAAPIANRMRVILTPTYEWYGAAGGVAFVNSFIWGDDTPCFVFTGLLNYNVKNIAEAAAHEAGHTLGLFHQASYDANCVKTSDYNAGQGSGEIGWAPIMGVGYYQNFTLWNNGPNSFGCTNYQSDLSVITSSNGFTYRPDDYTGSFAAAANIPFTNNQFTINGIIGQSNDQDLIKFTQPSYGRFQLSAIPYNVGTGNAGSDLDMQVTLFSSTQTQLNVYNPGTLLSSVIDTSLNAGTYYLRVEGKGNLYAPNYASLGSYALQGNFTEGIPLPLRQLTLQGQLNGERHQLSWIVDADEAIISQVLEVSTDGRSFAPVKQAAPAERSFSYKPIASGNLLYRLNVTFDNERQYYSNVVTLRNSAGSPRPRIISNLTESNTLSVISPGNYDFLVCDFNGRTLARGILIAGINTITANGMTSGMYLVRFSKDGQQWTEKIIRQ
;
A
#
# COMPACT_ATOMS: atom_id res chain seq x y z
N MET A 1 -13.18 66.27 -56.74
CA MET A 1 -13.76 65.43 -55.66
C MET A 1 -14.07 64.04 -56.20
N LYS A 2 -13.04 63.23 -56.44
CA LYS A 2 -13.14 61.82 -56.81
C LYS A 2 -11.83 61.15 -56.35
N ASN A 3 -11.95 59.95 -55.77
CA ASN A 3 -10.89 58.97 -55.48
C ASN A 3 -10.22 58.98 -54.09
N PHE A 4 -10.99 59.06 -53.00
CA PHE A 4 -10.51 58.70 -51.65
C PHE A 4 -11.35 57.61 -50.96
N LEU A 5 -12.07 56.78 -51.71
CA LEU A 5 -12.94 55.72 -51.16
C LEU A 5 -12.55 54.29 -51.59
N SER A 6 -11.48 54.11 -52.37
CA SER A 6 -11.00 52.76 -52.77
C SER A 6 -9.89 52.18 -51.89
N SER A 7 -9.34 52.94 -50.93
CA SER A 7 -8.17 52.49 -50.14
C SER A 7 -8.50 51.88 -48.79
N VAL A 8 -9.76 51.93 -48.34
CA VAL A 8 -10.18 51.41 -47.02
C VAL A 8 -10.86 50.04 -47.11
N LEU A 9 -11.31 49.63 -48.31
CA LEU A 9 -12.00 48.34 -48.50
C LEU A 9 -11.08 47.19 -48.98
N ALA A 10 -9.81 47.48 -49.31
CA ALA A 10 -8.84 46.46 -49.72
C ALA A 10 -8.03 45.86 -48.55
N LEU A 11 -8.16 46.39 -47.32
CA LEU A 11 -7.47 45.88 -46.13
C LEU A 11 -8.26 44.83 -45.33
N LEU A 12 -9.47 44.45 -45.78
CA LEU A 12 -10.38 43.57 -45.03
C LEU A 12 -10.58 42.17 -45.65
N LEU A 13 -9.76 41.78 -46.65
CA LEU A 13 -9.84 40.46 -47.29
C LEU A 13 -8.59 39.58 -47.15
N CYS A 14 -7.57 40.01 -46.40
CA CYS A 14 -6.56 39.08 -45.90
C CYS A 14 -7.03 38.50 -44.56
N ALA A 15 -8.09 37.69 -44.60
CA ALA A 15 -8.33 36.68 -43.58
C ALA A 15 -7.26 35.59 -43.75
N GLY A 16 -6.00 35.94 -43.47
CA GLY A 16 -4.99 34.94 -43.18
C GLY A 16 -5.50 34.14 -42.01
N ALA A 17 -5.57 32.82 -42.14
CA ALA A 17 -5.88 31.97 -41.01
C ALA A 17 -4.84 32.28 -39.92
N ALA A 18 -5.28 32.95 -38.84
CA ALA A 18 -4.47 33.13 -37.66
C ALA A 18 -4.22 31.73 -37.09
N ARG A 19 -3.08 31.14 -37.44
CA ARG A 19 -2.65 29.89 -36.80
C ARG A 19 -2.26 30.23 -35.37
N ALA A 20 -2.80 29.48 -34.43
CA ALA A 20 -2.36 29.57 -33.05
C ALA A 20 -0.84 29.38 -33.01
N GLN A 21 -0.15 30.21 -32.24
CA GLN A 21 1.28 30.07 -32.04
C GLN A 21 1.58 28.68 -31.47
N VAL A 22 2.62 28.02 -32.01
CA VAL A 22 3.12 26.75 -31.48
C VAL A 22 3.37 26.94 -29.97
N PRO A 23 2.80 26.07 -29.10
CA PRO A 23 3.04 26.16 -27.67
C PRO A 23 4.53 26.14 -27.35
N VAL A 24 4.99 27.04 -26.50
CA VAL A 24 6.40 27.12 -26.08
C VAL A 24 6.60 26.18 -24.89
N LEU A 25 7.27 25.05 -25.12
CA LEU A 25 7.44 23.96 -24.16
C LEU A 25 8.92 23.59 -24.02
N SER A 26 9.32 23.12 -22.83
CA SER A 26 10.68 22.64 -22.55
C SER A 26 10.63 21.54 -21.48
N SER A 27 11.30 20.41 -21.73
CA SER A 27 11.29 19.26 -20.83
C SER A 27 12.37 19.36 -19.74
N TYR A 28 13.47 20.07 -20.03
CA TYR A 28 14.55 20.31 -19.09
C TYR A 28 15.35 21.58 -19.44
N PRO A 29 14.79 22.79 -19.17
CA PRO A 29 15.33 24.07 -19.68
C PRO A 29 16.77 24.41 -19.30
N SER A 30 17.33 23.74 -18.28
CA SER A 30 18.70 23.93 -17.81
C SER A 30 19.74 23.07 -18.53
N ALA A 31 19.31 22.08 -19.32
CA ALA A 31 20.25 21.27 -20.09
C ALA A 31 20.96 22.10 -21.17
N THR A 32 22.24 21.82 -21.39
CA THR A 32 23.02 22.47 -22.46
C THR A 32 22.69 21.88 -23.83
N ALA A 33 22.50 20.55 -23.90
CA ALA A 33 22.07 19.88 -25.11
C ALA A 33 20.59 20.14 -25.38
N VAL A 34 20.22 20.44 -26.64
CA VAL A 34 18.85 20.77 -27.02
C VAL A 34 18.40 19.96 -28.24
N MET A 35 17.20 19.40 -28.15
CA MET A 35 16.48 18.83 -29.29
C MET A 35 15.22 19.63 -29.51
N PHE A 36 15.13 20.25 -30.67
CA PHE A 36 14.06 21.17 -31.03
C PHE A 36 13.07 20.49 -31.98
N LEU A 37 11.84 20.35 -31.52
CA LEU A 37 10.70 19.88 -32.31
C LEU A 37 10.09 21.08 -33.04
N ASP A 38 10.41 21.21 -34.32
CA ASP A 38 9.99 22.30 -35.20
C ASP A 38 8.66 21.93 -35.87
N PHE A 39 7.58 22.61 -35.45
CA PHE A 39 6.23 22.41 -35.97
C PHE A 39 5.75 23.55 -36.89
N ASP A 40 6.46 24.67 -36.90
CA ASP A 40 6.12 25.90 -37.63
C ASP A 40 6.67 25.93 -39.06
N GLY A 41 7.55 24.99 -39.40
CA GLY A 41 8.11 24.84 -40.75
C GLY A 41 9.42 25.58 -40.89
N HIS A 42 10.22 25.16 -41.86
CA HIS A 42 11.60 25.60 -41.98
C HIS A 42 12.09 25.54 -43.42
N THR A 43 13.02 26.42 -43.79
CA THR A 43 13.73 26.32 -45.08
C THR A 43 15.11 25.74 -44.82
N VAL A 44 15.34 24.50 -45.22
CA VAL A 44 16.61 23.81 -45.06
C VAL A 44 17.51 24.13 -46.26
N SER A 45 18.66 24.71 -46.01
CA SER A 45 19.64 25.07 -47.04
C SER A 45 21.07 24.93 -46.52
N GLY A 46 22.00 24.54 -47.39
CA GLY A 46 23.43 24.43 -47.03
C GLY A 46 23.76 23.19 -46.18
N THR A 47 22.89 22.20 -46.15
CA THR A 47 23.06 20.94 -45.40
C THR A 47 23.29 19.76 -46.34
N SER A 48 23.66 18.60 -45.77
CA SER A 48 23.83 17.35 -46.53
C SER A 48 22.55 16.88 -47.26
N TRP A 49 21.37 17.42 -46.92
CA TRP A 49 20.12 17.11 -47.61
C TRP A 49 19.94 17.86 -48.94
N ASN A 50 20.69 18.95 -49.16
CA ASN A 50 20.47 19.84 -50.30
C ASN A 50 21.27 19.38 -51.53
N SER A 51 20.64 18.55 -52.39
CA SER A 51 21.25 18.10 -53.66
C SER A 51 20.79 18.90 -54.88
N THR A 52 19.56 19.41 -54.88
CA THR A 52 18.95 20.13 -56.02
C THR A 52 18.44 21.54 -55.66
N GLY A 53 18.70 22.00 -54.43
CA GLY A 53 18.30 23.32 -53.94
C GLY A 53 17.84 23.28 -52.47
N PRO A 54 17.33 24.42 -51.95
CA PRO A 54 16.70 24.47 -50.63
C PRO A 54 15.45 23.60 -50.55
N ILE A 55 15.20 23.00 -49.38
CA ILE A 55 13.98 22.26 -49.08
C ILE A 55 13.07 23.18 -48.26
N ILE A 56 11.87 23.46 -48.75
CA ILE A 56 10.91 24.36 -48.11
C ILE A 56 9.87 23.50 -47.38
N CYS A 57 10.02 23.34 -46.07
CA CYS A 57 9.12 22.55 -45.24
C CYS A 57 7.93 23.39 -44.80
N ALA A 58 6.72 22.93 -45.10
CA ALA A 58 5.50 23.53 -44.58
C ALA A 58 5.35 23.26 -43.07
N PRO A 59 4.58 24.09 -42.34
CA PRO A 59 4.22 23.79 -40.95
C PRO A 59 3.52 22.43 -40.83
N SER A 60 3.70 21.76 -39.70
CA SER A 60 3.28 20.38 -39.42
C SER A 60 1.82 20.02 -39.73
N GLY A 61 0.91 21.01 -39.74
CA GLY A 61 -0.52 20.82 -39.92
C GLY A 61 -1.27 20.37 -38.66
N LEU A 62 -0.59 20.35 -37.51
CA LEU A 62 -1.15 19.93 -36.22
C LEU A 62 -1.70 21.13 -35.41
N ASP A 63 -2.70 20.86 -34.57
CA ASP A 63 -3.19 21.83 -33.57
C ASP A 63 -2.35 21.79 -32.28
N ASN A 64 -2.53 22.80 -31.43
CA ASN A 64 -1.75 22.96 -30.20
C ASN A 64 -1.91 21.79 -29.20
N ALA A 65 -3.07 21.14 -29.16
CA ALA A 65 -3.28 20.00 -28.28
C ALA A 65 -2.48 18.79 -28.76
N LYS A 66 -2.51 18.50 -30.07
CA LYS A 66 -1.70 17.44 -30.68
C LYS A 66 -0.21 17.71 -30.53
N ILE A 67 0.24 18.95 -30.74
CA ILE A 67 1.63 19.37 -30.55
C ILE A 67 2.08 19.10 -29.12
N THR A 68 1.27 19.50 -28.12
CA THR A 68 1.58 19.29 -26.71
C THR A 68 1.69 17.80 -26.38
N THR A 69 0.78 16.97 -26.89
CA THR A 69 0.83 15.51 -26.66
C THR A 69 2.04 14.85 -27.32
N ILE A 70 2.42 15.26 -28.54
CA ILE A 70 3.64 14.76 -29.19
C ILE A 70 4.87 15.18 -28.39
N PHE A 71 4.95 16.45 -28.01
CA PHE A 71 6.03 16.96 -27.17
C PHE A 71 6.16 16.14 -25.87
N ASN A 72 5.05 15.87 -25.19
CA ASN A 72 5.06 15.14 -23.92
C ASN A 72 5.57 13.70 -24.05
N ARG A 73 5.22 13.02 -25.15
CA ARG A 73 5.71 11.66 -25.45
C ARG A 73 7.21 11.66 -25.72
N VAL A 74 7.67 12.49 -26.66
CA VAL A 74 9.11 12.60 -26.98
C VAL A 74 9.91 13.09 -25.77
N ALA A 75 9.35 13.99 -24.97
CA ALA A 75 9.98 14.45 -23.73
C ALA A 75 10.13 13.33 -22.69
N GLU A 76 9.26 12.33 -22.72
CA GLU A 76 9.33 11.17 -21.84
C GLU A 76 10.37 10.16 -22.32
N ASP A 77 10.42 9.85 -23.62
CA ASP A 77 11.45 8.96 -24.21
C ASP A 77 12.88 9.43 -23.85
N TYR A 78 13.08 10.75 -23.80
CA TYR A 78 14.36 11.38 -23.50
C TYR A 78 14.48 11.86 -22.04
N ARG A 79 13.51 11.57 -21.18
CA ARG A 79 13.49 11.99 -19.77
C ARG A 79 14.74 11.59 -18.99
N PRO A 80 15.33 10.40 -19.19
CA PRO A 80 16.51 10.00 -18.42
C PRO A 80 17.78 10.81 -18.74
N PHE A 81 17.82 11.51 -19.88
CA PHE A 81 19.04 12.14 -20.38
C PHE A 81 19.09 13.64 -20.12
N ASN A 82 20.30 14.18 -19.94
CA ASN A 82 20.58 15.60 -19.76
C ASN A 82 20.48 16.38 -21.08
N ILE A 83 19.29 16.35 -21.68
CA ILE A 83 18.91 17.03 -22.91
C ILE A 83 17.55 17.72 -22.73
N ASN A 84 17.42 18.93 -23.28
CA ASN A 84 16.16 19.65 -23.32
C ASN A 84 15.42 19.31 -24.61
N ILE A 85 14.31 18.59 -24.51
CA ILE A 85 13.33 18.52 -25.59
C ILE A 85 12.52 19.80 -25.55
N THR A 86 12.39 20.52 -26.66
CA THR A 86 11.71 21.82 -26.68
C THR A 86 11.01 22.11 -28.00
N THR A 87 9.97 22.94 -27.94
CA THR A 87 9.34 23.59 -29.10
C THR A 87 9.69 25.08 -29.17
N ASP A 88 10.64 25.54 -28.34
CA ASP A 88 11.11 26.92 -28.29
C ASP A 88 12.38 27.08 -29.12
N SER A 89 12.26 27.75 -30.28
CA SER A 89 13.40 28.02 -31.15
C SER A 89 14.46 28.90 -30.49
N THR A 90 14.10 29.72 -29.48
CA THR A 90 15.08 30.54 -28.76
C THR A 90 16.02 29.69 -27.90
N LYS A 91 15.53 28.57 -27.35
CA LYS A 91 16.35 27.59 -26.62
C LYS A 91 17.31 26.86 -27.56
N TYR A 92 16.84 26.46 -28.73
CA TYR A 92 17.67 25.87 -29.77
C TYR A 92 18.78 26.83 -30.24
N LEU A 93 18.44 28.07 -30.53
CA LEU A 93 19.41 29.07 -31.01
C LEU A 93 20.44 29.46 -29.94
N ALA A 94 20.07 29.38 -28.66
CA ALA A 94 20.96 29.62 -27.53
C ALA A 94 21.92 28.45 -27.22
N ALA A 95 21.57 27.22 -27.63
CA ALA A 95 22.42 26.05 -27.44
C ALA A 95 23.65 26.08 -28.36
N PRO A 96 24.80 25.53 -27.92
CA PRO A 96 25.96 25.38 -28.78
C PRO A 96 25.63 24.61 -30.06
N ILE A 97 26.22 25.01 -31.20
CA ILE A 97 25.89 24.42 -32.50
C ILE A 97 26.18 22.92 -32.58
N ALA A 98 27.18 22.42 -31.84
CA ALA A 98 27.53 21.01 -31.74
C ALA A 98 26.72 20.23 -30.68
N ASN A 99 25.78 20.87 -29.99
CA ASN A 99 24.94 20.30 -28.93
C ASN A 99 23.46 20.58 -29.19
N ARG A 100 23.07 20.74 -30.45
CA ARG A 100 21.69 20.99 -30.82
C ARG A 100 21.27 20.23 -32.06
N MET A 101 20.03 19.78 -32.08
CA MET A 101 19.41 19.14 -33.23
C MET A 101 18.01 19.70 -33.46
N ARG A 102 17.67 19.91 -34.73
CA ARG A 102 16.32 20.28 -35.16
C ARG A 102 15.65 19.05 -35.77
N VAL A 103 14.49 18.70 -35.24
CA VAL A 103 13.58 17.69 -35.78
C VAL A 103 12.44 18.45 -36.46
N ILE A 104 12.38 18.41 -37.78
CA ILE A 104 11.37 19.14 -38.56
C ILE A 104 10.15 18.24 -38.75
N LEU A 105 9.02 18.64 -38.16
CA LEU A 105 7.73 17.96 -38.32
C LEU A 105 6.93 18.65 -39.42
N THR A 106 6.83 18.01 -40.58
CA THR A 106 6.29 18.65 -41.79
C THR A 106 5.47 17.68 -42.64
N PRO A 107 4.42 18.14 -43.35
CA PRO A 107 3.77 17.33 -44.37
C PRO A 107 4.58 17.26 -45.68
N THR A 108 5.68 18.01 -45.81
CA THR A 108 6.49 18.09 -47.03
C THR A 108 7.48 16.92 -47.11
N TYR A 109 7.18 15.91 -47.93
CA TYR A 109 7.98 14.68 -48.05
C TYR A 109 8.48 14.40 -49.47
N GLU A 110 7.95 15.10 -50.47
CA GLU A 110 8.10 14.78 -51.89
C GLU A 110 9.56 14.83 -52.37
N TRP A 111 10.39 15.64 -51.71
CA TRP A 111 11.82 15.73 -51.98
C TRP A 111 12.59 14.48 -51.55
N TYR A 112 12.08 13.72 -50.58
CA TYR A 112 12.72 12.51 -50.04
C TYR A 112 12.08 11.23 -50.59
N GLY A 113 10.74 11.14 -50.53
CA GLY A 113 9.97 9.93 -50.82
C GLY A 113 9.09 9.49 -49.64
N ALA A 114 8.48 8.31 -49.76
CA ALA A 114 7.53 7.81 -48.77
C ALA A 114 8.22 7.12 -47.58
N ALA A 115 8.31 7.80 -46.44
CA ALA A 115 8.81 7.28 -45.16
C ALA A 115 8.07 7.94 -43.97
N GLY A 116 8.20 7.38 -42.77
CA GLY A 116 7.70 8.04 -41.55
C GLY A 116 8.54 9.25 -41.17
N GLY A 117 9.85 9.16 -41.40
CA GLY A 117 10.83 10.21 -41.21
C GLY A 117 12.16 9.84 -41.89
N VAL A 118 13.16 10.70 -41.69
CA VAL A 118 14.54 10.42 -42.08
C VAL A 118 15.54 11.25 -41.28
N ALA A 119 16.66 10.63 -40.92
CA ALA A 119 17.80 11.24 -40.27
C ALA A 119 19.13 10.71 -40.81
N PHE A 120 20.18 11.53 -40.69
CA PHE A 120 21.56 11.04 -40.80
C PHE A 120 22.02 10.49 -39.45
N VAL A 121 22.65 9.32 -39.45
CA VAL A 121 23.19 8.73 -38.23
C VAL A 121 24.37 9.56 -37.71
N ASN A 122 24.41 9.82 -36.41
CA ASN A 122 25.43 10.64 -35.72
C ASN A 122 25.43 12.14 -36.07
N SER A 123 24.38 12.68 -36.72
CA SER A 123 24.36 14.09 -37.11
C SER A 123 24.25 15.10 -35.98
N PHE A 124 23.90 14.66 -34.75
CA PHE A 124 23.73 15.54 -33.59
C PHE A 124 24.99 16.39 -33.29
N ILE A 125 26.18 15.83 -33.54
CA ILE A 125 27.47 16.44 -33.22
C ILE A 125 28.14 17.13 -34.41
N TRP A 126 27.51 17.21 -35.59
CA TRP A 126 28.16 17.76 -36.80
C TRP A 126 28.39 19.26 -36.71
N GLY A 127 27.55 19.98 -35.97
CA GLY A 127 27.70 21.43 -35.79
C GLY A 127 27.43 22.24 -37.05
N ASP A 128 26.62 21.71 -37.97
CA ASP A 128 26.26 22.35 -39.25
C ASP A 128 24.74 22.60 -39.41
N ASP A 129 23.97 22.40 -38.34
CA ASP A 129 22.51 22.51 -38.30
C ASP A 129 21.76 21.59 -39.30
N THR A 130 22.38 20.52 -39.80
CA THR A 130 21.68 19.48 -40.58
C THR A 130 20.55 18.85 -39.75
N PRO A 131 19.27 19.02 -40.14
CA PRO A 131 18.13 18.52 -39.36
C PRO A 131 17.84 17.04 -39.65
N CYS A 132 16.96 16.45 -38.85
CA CYS A 132 16.18 15.28 -39.25
C CYS A 132 14.71 15.66 -39.49
N PHE A 133 13.95 14.78 -40.15
CA PHE A 133 12.59 15.07 -40.59
C PHE A 133 11.61 14.00 -40.14
N VAL A 134 10.39 14.43 -39.81
CA VAL A 134 9.23 13.57 -39.56
C VAL A 134 8.12 14.01 -40.49
N PHE A 135 7.61 13.09 -41.31
CA PHE A 135 6.65 13.40 -42.36
C PHE A 135 5.21 13.23 -41.85
N THR A 136 4.67 14.28 -41.22
CA THR A 136 3.37 14.26 -40.52
C THR A 136 2.20 13.84 -41.42
N GLY A 137 2.25 14.24 -42.71
CA GLY A 137 1.25 13.87 -43.71
C GLY A 137 1.22 12.37 -44.02
N LEU A 138 2.40 11.73 -44.11
CA LEU A 138 2.52 10.29 -44.36
C LEU A 138 2.15 9.46 -43.13
N LEU A 139 2.26 10.04 -41.94
CA LEU A 139 1.81 9.45 -40.68
C LEU A 139 0.32 9.73 -40.37
N ASN A 140 -0.44 10.20 -41.36
CA ASN A 140 -1.88 10.50 -41.27
C ASN A 140 -2.24 11.48 -40.14
N TYR A 141 -1.31 12.38 -39.76
CA TYR A 141 -1.48 13.29 -38.62
C TYR A 141 -1.81 12.56 -37.29
N ASN A 142 -1.44 11.28 -37.19
CA ASN A 142 -1.64 10.47 -36.00
C ASN A 142 -0.60 10.87 -34.94
N VAL A 143 -1.08 11.37 -33.80
CA VAL A 143 -0.27 11.87 -32.68
C VAL A 143 0.74 10.84 -32.19
N LYS A 144 0.33 9.58 -32.03
CA LYS A 144 1.22 8.53 -31.57
C LYS A 144 2.30 8.26 -32.61
N ASN A 145 1.91 7.98 -33.85
CA ASN A 145 2.88 7.65 -34.90
C ASN A 145 3.91 8.77 -35.11
N ILE A 146 3.48 10.03 -35.04
CA ILE A 146 4.37 11.19 -35.16
C ILE A 146 5.33 11.29 -33.97
N ALA A 147 4.88 11.01 -32.75
CA ALA A 147 5.76 11.00 -31.58
C ALA A 147 6.81 9.88 -31.67
N GLU A 148 6.39 8.65 -31.99
CA GLU A 148 7.29 7.51 -32.18
C GLU A 148 8.34 7.81 -33.26
N ALA A 149 7.91 8.34 -34.41
CA ALA A 149 8.82 8.72 -35.49
C ALA A 149 9.77 9.86 -35.05
N ALA A 150 9.29 10.86 -34.32
CA ALA A 150 10.15 11.94 -33.84
C ALA A 150 11.24 11.44 -32.89
N ALA A 151 10.89 10.57 -31.95
CA ALA A 151 11.88 9.98 -31.05
C ALA A 151 12.89 9.09 -31.79
N HIS A 152 12.40 8.30 -32.76
CA HIS A 152 13.19 7.42 -33.61
C HIS A 152 14.20 8.18 -34.49
N GLU A 153 13.74 9.18 -35.24
CA GLU A 153 14.61 9.97 -36.13
C GLU A 153 15.63 10.78 -35.34
N ALA A 154 15.22 11.32 -34.19
CA ALA A 154 16.14 11.92 -33.25
C ALA A 154 17.18 10.92 -32.73
N GLY A 155 16.78 9.68 -32.47
CA GLY A 155 17.67 8.60 -32.03
C GLY A 155 18.77 8.29 -33.04
N HIS A 156 18.43 8.30 -34.34
CA HIS A 156 19.44 8.20 -35.40
C HIS A 156 20.50 9.30 -35.32
N THR A 157 20.08 10.55 -35.10
CA THR A 157 21.05 11.67 -34.97
C THR A 157 22.05 11.46 -33.83
N LEU A 158 21.67 10.69 -32.80
CA LEU A 158 22.49 10.32 -31.64
C LEU A 158 23.32 9.04 -31.85
N GLY A 159 23.28 8.44 -33.04
CA GLY A 159 24.08 7.28 -33.42
C GLY A 159 23.36 5.95 -33.39
N LEU A 160 22.06 5.95 -33.17
CA LEU A 160 21.28 4.71 -33.14
C LEU A 160 21.01 4.19 -34.55
N PHE A 161 20.99 2.87 -34.69
CA PHE A 161 20.54 2.16 -35.87
C PHE A 161 19.17 1.55 -35.58
N HIS A 162 18.47 1.07 -36.62
CA HIS A 162 17.22 0.38 -36.36
C HIS A 162 17.44 -0.87 -35.51
N GLN A 163 16.52 -1.13 -34.60
CA GLN A 163 16.37 -2.38 -33.87
C GLN A 163 15.55 -3.32 -34.76
N ALA A 164 16.22 -4.29 -35.37
CA ALA A 164 15.67 -5.15 -36.40
C ALA A 164 15.15 -6.47 -35.83
N SER A 165 14.27 -7.15 -36.56
CA SER A 165 13.77 -8.47 -36.21
C SER A 165 14.41 -9.55 -37.06
N TYR A 166 14.73 -10.67 -36.42
CA TYR A 166 15.34 -11.84 -37.05
C TYR A 166 14.55 -13.09 -36.66
N ASP A 167 14.50 -14.08 -37.55
CA ASP A 167 13.94 -15.39 -37.21
C ASP A 167 14.93 -16.26 -36.41
N ALA A 168 14.51 -17.47 -36.03
CA ALA A 168 15.33 -18.42 -35.27
C ALA A 168 16.62 -18.85 -36.01
N ASN A 169 16.70 -18.66 -37.32
CA ASN A 169 17.86 -18.99 -38.15
C ASN A 169 18.72 -17.75 -38.49
N CYS A 170 18.52 -16.63 -37.78
CA CYS A 170 19.26 -15.38 -37.99
C CYS A 170 18.97 -14.69 -39.35
N VAL A 171 17.84 -14.98 -40.00
CA VAL A 171 17.43 -14.28 -41.22
C VAL A 171 16.64 -13.04 -40.85
N LYS A 172 17.03 -11.88 -41.40
CA LYS A 172 16.34 -10.60 -41.14
C LYS A 172 14.91 -10.67 -41.68
N THR A 173 13.92 -10.53 -40.81
CA THR A 173 12.50 -10.54 -41.19
C THR A 173 11.96 -9.12 -41.43
N SER A 174 12.53 -8.14 -40.73
CA SER A 174 12.22 -6.72 -40.89
C SER A 174 13.40 -5.88 -40.41
N ASP A 175 13.65 -4.74 -41.03
CA ASP A 175 14.55 -3.71 -40.48
C ASP A 175 13.99 -3.06 -39.22
N TYR A 176 12.68 -3.17 -39.00
CA TYR A 176 11.97 -2.58 -37.87
C TYR A 176 11.29 -3.66 -37.05
N ASN A 177 11.75 -3.86 -35.81
CA ASN A 177 11.09 -4.74 -34.87
C ASN A 177 9.78 -4.09 -34.39
N ALA A 178 8.65 -4.74 -34.69
CA ALA A 178 7.32 -4.28 -34.30
C ALA A 178 6.94 -4.58 -32.85
N GLY A 179 7.85 -5.23 -32.11
CA GLY A 179 7.62 -5.63 -30.74
C GLY A 179 6.66 -6.81 -30.62
N GLN A 180 6.12 -6.99 -29.41
CA GLN A 180 5.28 -8.12 -29.06
C GLN A 180 4.33 -7.75 -27.91
N GLY A 181 3.28 -8.56 -27.76
CA GLY A 181 2.29 -8.38 -26.70
C GLY A 181 1.15 -7.45 -27.09
N SER A 182 0.33 -7.13 -26.10
CA SER A 182 -0.87 -6.30 -26.24
C SER A 182 -1.25 -5.65 -24.91
N GLY A 183 -2.23 -4.75 -24.94
CA GLY A 183 -2.69 -4.04 -23.76
C GLY A 183 -1.65 -3.02 -23.27
N GLU A 184 -1.68 -2.72 -21.98
CA GLU A 184 -0.85 -1.67 -21.38
C GLU A 184 0.65 -1.97 -21.43
N ILE A 185 1.01 -3.24 -21.29
CA ILE A 185 2.40 -3.73 -21.24
C ILE A 185 2.95 -4.16 -22.61
N GLY A 186 2.14 -4.10 -23.67
CA GLY A 186 2.56 -4.46 -25.02
C GLY A 186 3.74 -3.59 -25.45
N TRP A 187 4.83 -4.22 -25.87
CA TRP A 187 6.14 -3.58 -25.96
C TRP A 187 6.71 -3.54 -27.37
N ALA A 188 7.39 -2.45 -27.73
CA ALA A 188 8.27 -2.35 -28.90
C ALA A 188 9.50 -1.48 -28.62
N PRO A 189 10.63 -1.70 -29.34
CA PRO A 189 11.77 -0.78 -29.26
C PRO A 189 11.48 0.52 -30.03
N ILE A 190 11.90 1.67 -29.49
CA ILE A 190 11.77 3.00 -30.13
C ILE A 190 12.46 3.00 -31.51
N MET A 191 13.65 2.42 -31.59
CA MET A 191 14.39 2.27 -32.86
C MET A 191 13.84 1.15 -33.76
N GLY A 192 12.69 0.55 -33.43
CA GLY A 192 11.92 -0.35 -34.29
C GLY A 192 10.69 0.34 -34.88
N VAL A 193 9.51 -0.26 -34.70
CA VAL A 193 8.22 0.33 -35.11
C VAL A 193 7.15 0.17 -34.03
N GLY A 194 7.05 1.17 -33.15
CA GLY A 194 6.20 1.18 -31.95
C GLY A 194 4.72 1.57 -32.13
N TYR A 195 4.26 1.84 -33.36
CA TYR A 195 2.94 2.42 -33.63
C TYR A 195 1.75 1.67 -32.97
N TYR A 196 1.88 0.36 -32.77
CA TYR A 196 0.81 -0.50 -32.24
C TYR A 196 1.02 -0.93 -30.79
N GLN A 197 2.17 -0.61 -30.18
CA GLN A 197 2.51 -1.04 -28.82
C GLN A 197 2.41 0.12 -27.83
N ASN A 198 1.93 -0.13 -26.62
CA ASN A 198 1.69 0.94 -25.65
C ASN A 198 2.97 1.39 -24.94
N PHE A 199 3.88 0.45 -24.71
CA PHE A 199 5.09 0.59 -23.93
C PHE A 199 6.30 0.56 -24.86
N THR A 200 6.82 1.72 -25.25
CA THR A 200 7.91 1.84 -26.23
C THR A 200 9.18 2.28 -25.53
N LEU A 201 10.26 1.50 -25.67
CA LEU A 201 11.49 1.73 -24.91
C LEU A 201 12.73 1.80 -25.79
N TRP A 202 13.79 2.44 -25.29
CA TRP A 202 15.14 2.15 -25.77
C TRP A 202 15.47 0.67 -25.57
N ASN A 203 16.38 0.11 -26.37
CA ASN A 203 16.62 -1.32 -26.34
C ASN A 203 18.11 -1.69 -26.30
N ASN A 204 18.37 -2.93 -25.88
CA ASN A 204 19.63 -3.61 -26.15
C ASN A 204 19.33 -4.86 -26.96
N GLY A 205 19.50 -4.77 -28.26
CA GLY A 205 19.04 -5.81 -29.17
C GLY A 205 19.74 -5.78 -30.54
N PRO A 206 19.44 -6.77 -31.40
CA PRO A 206 20.00 -6.84 -32.74
C PRO A 206 19.64 -5.63 -33.58
N ASN A 207 20.63 -5.05 -34.24
CA ASN A 207 20.42 -3.97 -35.19
C ASN A 207 20.34 -4.48 -36.64
N SER A 208 20.03 -3.58 -37.59
CA SER A 208 19.90 -3.89 -39.02
C SER A 208 21.09 -4.61 -39.69
N PHE A 209 22.26 -4.64 -39.06
CA PHE A 209 23.47 -5.25 -39.63
C PHE A 209 23.62 -6.74 -39.31
N GLY A 210 22.81 -7.32 -38.43
CA GLY A 210 22.79 -8.77 -38.21
C GLY A 210 22.22 -9.19 -36.85
N CYS A 211 21.73 -10.43 -36.75
CA CYS A 211 21.08 -10.92 -35.52
C CYS A 211 22.03 -11.00 -34.31
N THR A 212 23.34 -10.96 -34.52
CA THR A 212 24.39 -10.95 -33.48
C THR A 212 25.02 -9.57 -33.27
N ASN A 213 24.65 -8.57 -34.07
CA ASN A 213 25.13 -7.21 -33.95
C ASN A 213 24.21 -6.43 -33.00
N TYR A 214 24.46 -6.56 -31.70
CA TYR A 214 23.64 -5.89 -30.69
C TYR A 214 24.05 -4.42 -30.55
N GLN A 215 23.06 -3.53 -30.48
CA GLN A 215 23.25 -2.13 -30.08
C GLN A 215 22.55 -1.90 -28.74
N SER A 216 23.31 -1.39 -27.79
CA SER A 216 22.83 -0.85 -26.51
C SER A 216 22.51 0.62 -26.72
N ASP A 217 21.22 0.95 -26.89
CA ASP A 217 20.79 2.30 -27.24
C ASP A 217 21.21 3.31 -26.16
N LEU A 218 20.95 2.99 -24.89
CA LEU A 218 21.37 3.82 -23.75
C LEU A 218 22.87 4.11 -23.72
N SER A 219 23.73 3.12 -24.04
CA SER A 219 25.19 3.33 -24.09
C SER A 219 25.59 4.25 -25.24
N VAL A 220 24.92 4.15 -26.39
CA VAL A 220 25.23 5.01 -27.54
C VAL A 220 24.80 6.45 -27.25
N ILE A 221 23.58 6.66 -26.74
CA ILE A 221 23.06 7.99 -26.38
C ILE A 221 24.01 8.70 -25.40
N THR A 222 24.51 8.00 -24.38
CA THR A 222 25.22 8.60 -23.25
C THR A 222 26.74 8.66 -23.36
N SER A 223 27.33 8.22 -24.48
CA SER A 223 28.79 8.13 -24.64
C SER A 223 29.40 9.27 -25.46
N SER A 224 28.84 9.57 -26.64
CA SER A 224 29.53 10.39 -27.67
C SER A 224 28.75 11.63 -28.13
N ASN A 225 27.61 11.94 -27.50
CA ASN A 225 26.71 13.02 -27.94
C ASN A 225 26.87 14.34 -27.15
N GLY A 226 27.90 14.45 -26.32
CA GLY A 226 28.16 15.66 -25.52
C GLY A 226 27.19 15.86 -24.34
N PHE A 227 26.40 14.84 -23.99
CA PHE A 227 25.59 14.77 -22.77
C PHE A 227 25.50 13.30 -22.30
N THR A 228 25.02 13.11 -21.07
CA THR A 228 24.82 11.80 -20.43
C THR A 228 23.47 11.77 -19.72
N TYR A 229 23.26 10.85 -18.77
CA TYR A 229 22.07 10.83 -17.91
C TYR A 229 21.91 12.12 -17.10
N ARG A 230 20.68 12.40 -16.68
CA ARG A 230 20.40 13.39 -15.65
C ARG A 230 20.98 12.92 -14.30
N PRO A 231 21.30 13.85 -13.39
CA PRO A 231 21.54 13.48 -12.00
C PRO A 231 20.33 12.75 -11.42
N ASP A 232 20.60 11.71 -10.64
CA ASP A 232 19.62 10.97 -9.83
C ASP A 232 18.89 11.95 -8.86
N ASP A 233 17.57 11.83 -8.78
CA ASP A 233 16.73 12.67 -7.92
C ASP A 233 16.44 12.03 -6.55
N TYR A 234 16.49 10.70 -6.43
CA TYR A 234 16.35 9.99 -5.17
C TYR A 234 17.27 8.78 -5.09
N THR A 235 18.16 8.80 -4.10
CA THR A 235 19.08 7.69 -3.86
C THR A 235 18.40 6.38 -3.45
N GLY A 236 18.97 5.26 -3.89
CA GLY A 236 18.63 3.89 -3.45
C GLY A 236 19.18 3.46 -2.09
N SER A 237 19.62 4.40 -1.25
CA SER A 237 20.16 4.12 0.09
C SER A 237 19.15 4.38 1.20
N PHE A 238 18.88 3.37 2.04
CA PHE A 238 17.99 3.54 3.21
C PHE A 238 18.47 4.64 4.17
N ALA A 239 19.79 4.83 4.29
CA ALA A 239 20.36 5.84 5.18
C ALA A 239 20.12 7.27 4.69
N ALA A 240 19.92 7.45 3.38
CA ALA A 240 19.74 8.74 2.74
C ALA A 240 18.36 8.88 2.06
N ALA A 241 17.43 7.96 2.36
CA ALA A 241 16.09 7.94 1.81
C ALA A 241 15.35 9.27 2.06
N ALA A 242 14.70 9.80 1.04
CA ALA A 242 13.99 11.06 1.14
C ALA A 242 12.80 10.94 2.10
N ASN A 243 12.78 11.76 3.16
CA ASN A 243 11.73 11.70 4.18
C ASN A 243 10.54 12.58 3.83
N ILE A 244 9.38 11.96 3.63
CA ILE A 244 8.17 12.63 3.17
C ILE A 244 7.08 12.55 4.25
N PRO A 245 6.69 13.69 4.85
CA PRO A 245 5.66 13.72 5.89
C PRO A 245 4.25 13.65 5.30
N PHE A 246 3.32 13.03 6.02
CA PHE A 246 1.90 13.21 5.75
C PHE A 246 1.47 14.64 6.11
N THR A 247 0.75 15.28 5.20
CA THR A 247 0.04 16.54 5.43
C THR A 247 -1.43 16.30 5.13
N ASN A 248 -2.33 16.56 6.09
CA ASN A 248 -3.75 16.22 5.97
C ASN A 248 -3.99 14.76 5.56
N ASN A 249 -3.25 13.83 6.18
CA ASN A 249 -3.28 12.40 5.90
C ASN A 249 -2.93 11.98 4.45
N GLN A 250 -2.25 12.85 3.71
CA GLN A 250 -1.77 12.55 2.36
C GLN A 250 -0.33 13.01 2.14
N PHE A 251 0.38 12.38 1.22
CA PHE A 251 1.58 12.95 0.60
C PHE A 251 1.57 12.75 -0.92
N THR A 252 2.33 13.58 -1.62
CA THR A 252 2.62 13.42 -3.05
C THR A 252 4.11 13.57 -3.32
N ILE A 253 4.62 12.80 -4.28
CA ILE A 253 6.02 12.78 -4.70
C ILE A 253 6.05 12.61 -6.21
N ASN A 254 6.97 13.31 -6.89
CA ASN A 254 7.34 12.98 -8.27
C ASN A 254 8.81 12.60 -8.29
N GLY A 255 9.19 11.67 -9.16
CA GLY A 255 10.58 11.26 -9.37
C GLY A 255 10.82 10.74 -10.78
N ILE A 256 12.05 10.34 -11.08
CA ILE A 256 12.49 9.81 -12.37
C ILE A 256 13.40 8.61 -12.13
N ILE A 257 12.98 7.44 -12.62
CA ILE A 257 13.90 6.30 -12.77
C ILE A 257 14.78 6.57 -13.99
N GLY A 258 16.02 7.01 -13.76
CA GLY A 258 16.92 7.49 -14.80
C GLY A 258 17.84 6.41 -15.40
N GLN A 259 18.06 5.30 -14.71
CA GLN A 259 18.92 4.20 -15.17
C GLN A 259 18.32 2.82 -14.82
N SER A 260 18.76 1.75 -15.51
CA SER A 260 18.18 0.41 -15.36
C SER A 260 18.36 -0.21 -13.97
N ASN A 261 19.32 0.31 -13.21
CA ASN A 261 19.64 -0.08 -11.84
C ASN A 261 19.25 1.01 -10.82
N ASP A 262 18.54 2.04 -11.27
CA ASP A 262 18.09 3.13 -10.44
C ASP A 262 16.99 2.68 -9.48
N GLN A 263 17.06 3.21 -8.26
CA GLN A 263 16.18 2.83 -7.17
C GLN A 263 15.93 4.05 -6.31
N ASP A 264 14.68 4.45 -6.19
CA ASP A 264 14.33 5.66 -5.45
C ASP A 264 13.80 5.22 -4.10
N LEU A 265 14.54 5.50 -3.02
CA LEU A 265 14.08 5.21 -1.66
C LEU A 265 13.42 6.41 -1.00
N ILE A 266 12.14 6.22 -0.70
CA ILE A 266 11.30 7.18 0.03
C ILE A 266 11.02 6.63 1.42
N LYS A 267 11.18 7.47 2.43
CA LYS A 267 10.85 7.18 3.83
C LYS A 267 9.58 7.94 4.23
N PHE A 268 8.66 7.26 4.91
CA PHE A 268 7.51 7.91 5.54
C PHE A 268 7.28 7.35 6.95
N THR A 269 6.56 8.11 7.79
CA THR A 269 6.19 7.68 9.14
C THR A 269 4.67 7.58 9.23
N GLN A 270 4.18 6.36 9.45
CA GLN A 270 2.78 6.09 9.75
C GLN A 270 2.46 6.58 11.17
N PRO A 271 1.51 7.50 11.37
CA PRO A 271 1.32 8.18 12.65
C PRO A 271 0.62 7.31 13.71
N SER A 272 -0.36 6.49 13.31
CA SER A 272 -1.06 5.54 14.17
C SER A 272 -1.39 4.27 13.38
N TYR A 273 -1.90 3.23 14.04
CA TYR A 273 -2.42 2.06 13.31
C TYR A 273 -3.49 2.51 12.34
N GLY A 274 -3.43 2.03 11.10
CA GLY A 274 -4.44 2.37 10.11
C GLY A 274 -4.12 1.89 8.71
N ARG A 275 -5.05 2.18 7.80
CA ARG A 275 -4.94 1.84 6.39
C ARG A 275 -3.98 2.80 5.71
N PHE A 276 -3.01 2.24 5.01
CA PHE A 276 -2.12 2.93 4.10
C PHE A 276 -2.48 2.56 2.66
N GLN A 277 -2.71 3.57 1.84
CA GLN A 277 -2.96 3.41 0.41
C GLN A 277 -1.92 4.19 -0.39
N LEU A 278 -1.35 3.59 -1.43
CA LEU A 278 -0.46 4.25 -2.36
C LEU A 278 -0.99 4.06 -3.78
N SER A 279 -1.09 5.15 -4.52
CA SER A 279 -1.18 5.10 -5.99
C SER A 279 0.16 5.54 -6.56
N ALA A 280 0.82 4.63 -7.27
CA ALA A 280 2.07 4.88 -7.98
C ALA A 280 1.79 4.81 -9.49
N ILE A 281 1.90 5.94 -10.16
CA ILE A 281 1.49 6.11 -11.55
C ILE A 281 2.70 6.59 -12.36
N PRO A 282 3.11 5.86 -13.42
CA PRO A 282 4.15 6.35 -14.31
C PRO A 282 3.58 7.50 -15.16
N TYR A 283 4.46 8.37 -15.64
CA TYR A 283 4.03 9.45 -16.52
C TYR A 283 3.30 8.90 -17.74
N ASN A 284 2.22 9.56 -18.13
CA ASN A 284 1.42 9.18 -19.29
C ASN A 284 0.65 10.37 -19.83
N VAL A 285 0.20 10.26 -21.08
CA VAL A 285 -0.60 11.29 -21.76
C VAL A 285 -2.08 10.92 -21.88
N GLY A 286 -2.53 9.85 -21.21
CA GLY A 286 -3.92 9.40 -21.31
C GLY A 286 -4.20 8.04 -20.69
N THR A 287 -5.39 7.51 -21.03
CA THR A 287 -5.90 6.25 -20.47
C THR A 287 -4.99 5.06 -20.74
N GLY A 288 -4.90 4.13 -19.78
CA GLY A 288 -4.06 2.93 -19.90
C GLY A 288 -2.58 3.28 -19.99
N ASN A 289 -2.14 4.28 -19.22
CA ASN A 289 -0.76 4.76 -19.16
C ASN A 289 -0.13 4.96 -20.55
N ALA A 290 -0.89 5.55 -21.47
CA ALA A 290 -0.45 5.70 -22.86
C ALA A 290 0.76 6.64 -22.96
N GLY A 291 1.84 6.17 -23.62
CA GLY A 291 3.10 6.93 -23.74
C GLY A 291 3.91 6.98 -22.44
N SER A 292 3.78 5.93 -21.63
CA SER A 292 4.62 5.69 -20.46
C SER A 292 5.80 4.80 -20.86
N ASP A 293 6.98 5.13 -20.35
CA ASP A 293 8.23 4.39 -20.62
C ASP A 293 8.72 3.65 -19.36
N LEU A 294 7.93 3.72 -18.28
CA LEU A 294 8.20 3.05 -17.01
C LEU A 294 7.12 2.01 -16.67
N ASP A 295 7.55 0.78 -16.46
CA ASP A 295 6.79 -0.27 -15.76
C ASP A 295 7.21 -0.27 -14.30
N MET A 296 6.35 0.25 -13.44
CA MET A 296 6.69 0.55 -12.06
C MET A 296 6.60 -0.68 -11.15
N GLN A 297 7.68 -0.92 -10.41
CA GLN A 297 7.69 -1.78 -9.24
C GLN A 297 7.86 -0.94 -7.98
N VAL A 298 6.98 -1.14 -7.00
CA VAL A 298 7.10 -0.52 -5.68
C VAL A 298 7.28 -1.61 -4.63
N THR A 299 8.35 -1.52 -3.83
CA THR A 299 8.60 -2.45 -2.73
C THR A 299 8.44 -1.72 -1.40
N LEU A 300 7.60 -2.25 -0.50
CA LEU A 300 7.39 -1.71 0.84
C LEU A 300 8.30 -2.43 1.84
N PHE A 301 9.03 -1.66 2.66
CA PHE A 301 9.92 -2.17 3.69
C PHE A 301 9.53 -1.65 5.08
N SER A 302 9.84 -2.44 6.11
CA SER A 302 9.72 -2.05 7.52
C SER A 302 10.84 -1.08 7.95
N SER A 303 10.73 -0.58 9.18
CA SER A 303 11.78 0.22 9.83
C SER A 303 13.14 -0.49 9.95
N THR A 304 13.14 -1.82 9.98
CA THR A 304 14.34 -2.68 10.01
C THR A 304 14.87 -3.04 8.63
N GLN A 305 14.38 -2.37 7.56
CA GLN A 305 14.75 -2.62 6.17
C GLN A 305 14.39 -4.05 5.69
N THR A 306 13.43 -4.69 6.36
CA THR A 306 12.89 -5.98 5.93
C THR A 306 11.80 -5.76 4.90
N GLN A 307 11.90 -6.44 3.75
CA GLN A 307 10.86 -6.40 2.73
C GLN A 307 9.54 -6.94 3.29
N LEU A 308 8.49 -6.12 3.23
CA LEU A 308 7.14 -6.53 3.61
C LEU A 308 6.38 -7.07 2.42
N ASN A 309 6.41 -6.35 1.30
CA ASN A 309 5.75 -6.78 0.07
C ASN A 309 6.28 -6.05 -1.16
N VAL A 310 6.04 -6.64 -2.34
CA VAL A 310 6.41 -6.11 -3.65
C VAL A 310 5.14 -5.95 -4.48
N TYR A 311 4.99 -4.79 -5.10
CA TYR A 311 3.83 -4.43 -5.90
C TYR A 311 4.30 -4.17 -7.34
N ASN A 312 3.88 -5.08 -8.22
CA ASN A 312 3.89 -4.94 -9.67
C ASN A 312 2.81 -5.93 -10.17
N PRO A 313 1.65 -5.45 -10.66
CA PRO A 313 0.50 -6.31 -10.98
C PRO A 313 0.70 -7.14 -12.26
N GLY A 314 1.81 -6.96 -12.99
CA GLY A 314 2.22 -7.76 -14.14
C GLY A 314 1.50 -7.45 -15.46
N THR A 315 0.29 -6.87 -15.43
CA THR A 315 -0.47 -6.46 -16.63
C THR A 315 -0.71 -4.94 -16.72
N LEU A 316 -0.28 -4.19 -15.71
CA LEU A 316 -0.35 -2.73 -15.65
C LEU A 316 1.05 -2.19 -15.38
N LEU A 317 1.34 -1.02 -15.92
CA LEU A 317 2.58 -0.26 -15.69
C LEU A 317 2.53 0.50 -14.35
N SER A 318 1.34 0.71 -13.79
CA SER A 318 1.12 1.34 -12.49
C SER A 318 1.10 0.34 -11.34
N SER A 319 1.37 0.82 -10.13
CA SER A 319 1.35 0.02 -8.90
C SER A 319 0.44 0.64 -7.85
N VAL A 320 -0.29 -0.21 -7.13
CA VAL A 320 -1.18 0.20 -6.03
C VAL A 320 -0.85 -0.59 -4.78
N ILE A 321 -0.75 0.12 -3.65
CA ILE A 321 -0.66 -0.47 -2.33
C ILE A 321 -1.97 -0.18 -1.60
N ASP A 322 -2.51 -1.21 -0.96
CA ASP A 322 -3.63 -1.08 -0.04
C ASP A 322 -3.40 -2.08 1.10
N THR A 323 -3.03 -1.59 2.26
CA THR A 323 -2.65 -2.43 3.40
C THR A 323 -2.88 -1.70 4.73
N SER A 324 -2.83 -2.43 5.84
CA SER A 324 -2.86 -1.84 7.18
C SER A 324 -1.46 -1.88 7.78
N LEU A 325 -1.01 -0.74 8.30
CA LEU A 325 0.30 -0.60 8.94
C LEU A 325 0.11 -0.13 10.38
N ASN A 326 0.97 -0.61 11.26
CA ASN A 326 1.08 -0.07 12.62
C ASN A 326 1.75 1.31 12.58
N ALA A 327 1.66 2.05 13.68
CA ALA A 327 2.46 3.26 13.84
C ALA A 327 3.96 2.94 13.69
N GLY A 328 4.69 3.72 12.91
CA GLY A 328 6.12 3.49 12.70
C GLY A 328 6.66 4.00 11.37
N THR A 329 7.98 3.85 11.20
CA THR A 329 8.68 4.21 9.97
C THR A 329 8.63 3.08 8.95
N TYR A 330 8.37 3.45 7.70
CA TYR A 330 8.37 2.55 6.54
C TYR A 330 9.15 3.18 5.39
N TYR A 331 9.56 2.35 4.43
CA TYR A 331 10.21 2.79 3.22
C TYR A 331 9.52 2.23 1.98
N LEU A 332 9.43 3.04 0.95
CA LEU A 332 9.03 2.64 -0.40
C LEU A 332 10.29 2.68 -1.26
N ARG A 333 10.58 1.59 -1.96
CA ARG A 333 11.55 1.59 -3.06
C ARG A 333 10.79 1.59 -4.37
N VAL A 334 10.99 2.59 -5.20
CA VAL A 334 10.48 2.65 -6.57
C VAL A 334 11.60 2.23 -7.51
N GLU A 335 11.30 1.34 -8.45
CA GLU A 335 12.26 0.90 -9.46
C GLU A 335 11.51 0.57 -10.76
N GLY A 336 12.19 0.75 -11.89
CA GLY A 336 11.72 0.29 -13.19
C GLY A 336 11.94 -1.21 -13.34
N LYS A 337 10.92 -1.94 -13.82
CA LYS A 337 11.02 -3.37 -14.06
C LYS A 337 10.72 -3.73 -15.51
N GLY A 338 11.14 -4.92 -15.91
CA GLY A 338 10.65 -5.54 -17.15
C GLY A 338 9.30 -6.20 -16.91
N ASN A 339 8.62 -6.53 -17.98
CA ASN A 339 7.37 -7.29 -17.95
C ASN A 339 7.47 -8.53 -18.84
N LEU A 340 6.32 -9.14 -19.14
CA LEU A 340 6.27 -10.35 -19.96
C LEU A 340 6.86 -10.15 -21.36
N TYR A 341 6.81 -8.93 -21.91
CA TYR A 341 7.18 -8.61 -23.28
C TYR A 341 8.48 -7.81 -23.40
N ALA A 342 8.86 -7.09 -22.35
CA ALA A 342 9.98 -6.16 -22.32
C ALA A 342 11.01 -6.52 -21.23
N PRO A 343 12.32 -6.39 -21.52
CA PRO A 343 13.35 -6.47 -20.47
C PRO A 343 13.31 -5.26 -19.54
N ASN A 344 13.98 -5.35 -18.39
CA ASN A 344 14.11 -4.20 -17.47
C ASN A 344 15.07 -3.12 -17.97
N TYR A 345 15.86 -3.41 -19.00
CA TYR A 345 17.00 -2.61 -19.45
C TYR A 345 16.69 -1.12 -19.65
N ALA A 346 15.50 -0.76 -20.14
CA ALA A 346 15.16 0.63 -20.41
C ALA A 346 13.76 1.01 -19.92
N SER A 347 13.23 0.31 -18.91
CA SER A 347 12.02 0.72 -18.21
C SER A 347 12.35 1.92 -17.31
N LEU A 348 12.38 3.11 -17.91
CA LEU A 348 12.91 4.35 -17.35
C LEU A 348 11.89 5.45 -17.60
N GLY A 349 11.71 6.36 -16.65
CA GLY A 349 10.75 7.44 -16.84
C GLY A 349 10.36 8.13 -15.55
N SER A 350 9.56 9.17 -15.70
CA SER A 350 8.99 9.91 -14.58
C SER A 350 7.85 9.13 -13.95
N TYR A 351 7.65 9.34 -12.66
CA TYR A 351 6.50 8.79 -11.94
C TYR A 351 5.94 9.80 -10.94
N ALA A 352 4.72 9.53 -10.50
CA ALA A 352 4.05 10.22 -9.41
C ALA A 352 3.54 9.22 -8.37
N LEU A 353 3.77 9.51 -7.09
CA LEU A 353 3.24 8.78 -5.95
C LEU A 353 2.22 9.64 -5.22
N GLN A 354 1.09 9.04 -4.86
CA GLN A 354 0.12 9.62 -3.93
C GLN A 354 -0.15 8.62 -2.81
N GLY A 355 0.35 8.94 -1.61
CA GLY A 355 0.13 8.16 -0.41
C GLY A 355 -1.02 8.75 0.41
N ASN A 356 -1.93 7.91 0.89
CA ASN A 356 -3.02 8.29 1.77
C ASN A 356 -3.00 7.41 3.03
N PHE A 357 -3.31 8.04 4.16
CA PHE A 357 -3.46 7.40 5.43
C PHE A 357 -4.90 7.54 5.91
N THR A 358 -5.49 6.46 6.41
CA THR A 358 -6.75 6.51 7.14
C THR A 358 -6.53 5.86 8.48
N GLU A 359 -6.68 6.64 9.55
CA GLU A 359 -6.55 6.13 10.91
C GLU A 359 -7.50 4.95 11.13
N GLY A 360 -6.92 3.84 11.55
CA GLY A 360 -7.66 2.67 11.98
C GLY A 360 -8.12 2.94 13.40
N ILE A 361 -9.42 3.14 13.57
CA ILE A 361 -10.02 3.13 14.90
C ILE A 361 -10.17 1.65 15.27
N PRO A 362 -9.35 1.08 16.17
CA PRO A 362 -9.65 -0.25 16.69
C PRO A 362 -11.07 -0.17 17.28
N LEU A 363 -11.97 -0.99 16.74
CA LEU A 363 -13.37 -0.98 17.14
C LEU A 363 -13.42 -1.28 18.64
N PRO A 364 -14.11 -0.46 19.45
CA PRO A 364 -14.13 -0.65 20.90
C PRO A 364 -14.77 -1.98 21.27
N LEU A 365 -14.35 -2.54 22.42
CA LEU A 365 -14.99 -3.64 23.16
C LEU A 365 -16.50 -3.73 22.87
N ARG A 366 -16.90 -4.79 22.15
CA ARG A 366 -18.29 -4.96 21.69
C ARG A 366 -19.19 -5.43 22.81
N GLN A 367 -18.69 -6.36 23.64
CA GLN A 367 -19.43 -6.87 24.80
C GLN A 367 -18.48 -7.34 25.91
N LEU A 368 -18.74 -6.88 27.14
CA LEU A 368 -18.15 -7.42 28.36
C LEU A 368 -19.25 -7.60 29.40
N THR A 369 -19.75 -8.83 29.52
CA THR A 369 -20.87 -9.15 30.40
C THR A 369 -20.50 -10.28 31.34
N LEU A 370 -20.66 -10.05 32.64
CA LEU A 370 -20.60 -11.06 33.68
C LEU A 370 -22.00 -11.52 34.04
N GLN A 371 -22.17 -12.82 34.15
CA GLN A 371 -23.35 -13.50 34.64
C GLN A 371 -22.96 -14.34 35.85
N GLY A 372 -23.91 -14.53 36.76
CA GLY A 372 -23.70 -15.37 37.92
C GLY A 372 -25.00 -15.97 38.43
N GLN A 373 -24.89 -17.17 38.96
CA GLN A 373 -26.00 -17.88 39.59
C GLN A 373 -25.52 -18.68 40.79
N LEU A 374 -26.46 -18.98 41.69
CA LEU A 374 -26.23 -19.92 42.77
C LEU A 374 -26.43 -21.35 42.27
N ASN A 375 -25.49 -22.24 42.59
CA ASN A 375 -25.62 -23.67 42.40
C ASN A 375 -25.33 -24.37 43.74
N GLY A 376 -26.39 -24.55 44.54
CA GLY A 376 -26.27 -24.94 45.94
C GLY A 376 -25.52 -23.89 46.75
N GLU A 377 -24.43 -24.29 47.41
CA GLU A 377 -23.55 -23.40 48.18
C GLU A 377 -22.44 -22.76 47.34
N ARG A 378 -22.41 -23.00 46.02
CA ARG A 378 -21.39 -22.44 45.12
C ARG A 378 -21.94 -21.27 44.33
N HIS A 379 -21.07 -20.29 44.10
CA HIS A 379 -21.28 -19.22 43.15
C HIS A 379 -20.68 -19.64 41.82
N GLN A 380 -21.55 -19.81 40.82
CA GLN A 380 -21.15 -20.11 39.45
C GLN A 380 -21.21 -18.83 38.63
N LEU A 381 -20.10 -18.47 38.02
CA LEU A 381 -19.92 -17.23 37.26
C LEU A 381 -19.50 -17.60 35.84
N SER A 382 -20.05 -16.90 34.85
CA SER A 382 -19.69 -17.03 33.44
C SER A 382 -19.68 -15.65 32.81
N TRP A 383 -18.82 -15.46 31.81
CA TRP A 383 -18.70 -14.16 31.16
C TRP A 383 -18.51 -14.26 29.67
N ILE A 384 -18.97 -13.22 28.98
CA ILE A 384 -18.74 -13.00 27.56
C ILE A 384 -17.75 -11.86 27.45
N VAL A 385 -16.68 -12.09 26.69
CA VAL A 385 -15.78 -11.04 26.19
C VAL A 385 -15.82 -11.16 24.67
N ASP A 386 -16.49 -10.20 24.03
CA ASP A 386 -16.51 -10.02 22.59
C ASP A 386 -15.73 -8.75 22.28
N ALA A 387 -14.51 -8.93 21.80
CA ALA A 387 -13.55 -7.89 21.49
C ALA A 387 -12.66 -8.37 20.33
N ASP A 388 -12.23 -7.45 19.48
CA ASP A 388 -11.27 -7.76 18.42
C ASP A 388 -9.83 -7.74 18.98
N GLU A 389 -9.60 -7.13 20.14
CA GLU A 389 -8.31 -7.08 20.82
C GLU A 389 -8.00 -8.36 21.62
N ALA A 390 -6.71 -8.76 21.68
CA ALA A 390 -6.30 -9.94 22.43
C ALA A 390 -6.32 -9.67 23.94
N ILE A 391 -6.90 -10.59 24.71
CA ILE A 391 -6.91 -10.50 26.18
C ILE A 391 -5.51 -10.85 26.71
N ILE A 392 -4.83 -9.88 27.34
CA ILE A 392 -3.58 -10.11 28.07
C ILE A 392 -3.88 -10.67 29.47
N SER A 393 -4.86 -10.09 30.17
CA SER A 393 -5.24 -10.54 31.52
C SER A 393 -6.72 -10.39 31.77
N GLN A 394 -7.28 -11.31 32.56
CA GLN A 394 -8.64 -11.18 33.09
C GLN A 394 -8.71 -11.69 34.54
N VAL A 395 -9.22 -10.84 35.43
CA VAL A 395 -9.32 -11.07 36.87
C VAL A 395 -10.77 -10.98 37.30
N LEU A 396 -11.28 -12.07 37.86
CA LEU A 396 -12.56 -12.05 38.56
C LEU A 396 -12.34 -11.49 39.97
N GLU A 397 -13.08 -10.45 40.31
CA GLU A 397 -13.00 -9.75 41.59
C GLU A 397 -14.32 -9.86 42.36
N VAL A 398 -14.24 -9.80 43.70
CA VAL A 398 -15.39 -9.80 44.61
C VAL A 398 -15.29 -8.65 45.61
N SER A 399 -16.44 -8.12 46.00
CA SER A 399 -16.59 -7.11 47.04
C SER A 399 -17.73 -7.45 48.00
N THR A 400 -17.56 -7.14 49.27
CA THR A 400 -18.60 -7.23 50.32
C THR A 400 -19.20 -5.87 50.67
N ASP A 401 -18.56 -4.77 50.27
CA ASP A 401 -18.92 -3.39 50.61
C ASP A 401 -19.33 -2.56 49.38
N GLY A 402 -19.19 -3.12 48.17
CA GLY A 402 -19.42 -2.46 46.89
C GLY A 402 -18.38 -1.40 46.52
N ARG A 403 -17.31 -1.23 47.31
CA ARG A 403 -16.27 -0.21 47.12
C ARG A 403 -14.90 -0.83 46.88
N SER A 404 -14.56 -1.84 47.67
CA SER A 404 -13.27 -2.51 47.67
C SER A 404 -13.44 -3.88 47.01
N PHE A 405 -12.84 -4.05 45.83
CA PHE A 405 -12.87 -5.30 45.08
C PHE A 405 -11.54 -6.03 45.21
N ALA A 406 -11.58 -7.28 45.68
CA ALA A 406 -10.42 -8.14 45.86
C ALA A 406 -10.42 -9.27 44.80
N PRO A 407 -9.24 -9.69 44.30
CA PRO A 407 -9.16 -10.76 43.31
C PRO A 407 -9.61 -12.10 43.91
N VAL A 408 -10.47 -12.80 43.19
CA VAL A 408 -10.89 -14.18 43.48
C VAL A 408 -10.11 -15.17 42.63
N LYS A 409 -9.92 -14.82 41.35
CA LYS A 409 -9.29 -15.69 40.35
C LYS A 409 -8.65 -14.86 39.25
N GLN A 410 -7.36 -15.09 39.00
CA GLN A 410 -6.73 -14.77 37.72
C GLN A 410 -7.11 -15.88 36.73
N ALA A 411 -7.96 -15.55 35.76
CA ALA A 411 -8.43 -16.49 34.75
C ALA A 411 -7.49 -16.47 33.54
N ALA A 412 -7.30 -17.63 32.89
CA ALA A 412 -6.52 -17.71 31.65
C ALA A 412 -7.27 -16.98 30.51
N PRO A 413 -6.61 -16.38 29.50
CA PRO A 413 -7.29 -15.55 28.48
C PRO A 413 -8.50 -16.19 27.77
N ALA A 414 -8.51 -17.52 27.61
CA ALA A 414 -9.60 -18.27 26.97
C ALA A 414 -10.68 -18.76 27.96
N GLU A 415 -10.48 -18.64 29.27
CA GLU A 415 -11.43 -19.09 30.29
C GLU A 415 -12.67 -18.17 30.29
N ARG A 416 -13.87 -18.74 30.39
CA ARG A 416 -15.16 -18.01 30.32
C ARG A 416 -16.11 -18.33 31.47
N SER A 417 -15.68 -19.16 32.42
CA SER A 417 -16.50 -19.52 33.58
C SER A 417 -15.64 -19.93 34.74
N PHE A 418 -16.14 -19.70 35.96
CA PHE A 418 -15.50 -20.08 37.20
C PHE A 418 -16.58 -20.42 38.25
N SER A 419 -16.34 -21.43 39.09
CA SER A 419 -17.27 -21.81 40.15
C SER A 419 -16.52 -22.09 41.45
N TYR A 420 -16.97 -21.47 42.54
CA TYR A 420 -16.35 -21.63 43.85
C TYR A 420 -17.35 -21.45 44.98
N LYS A 421 -16.99 -21.90 46.19
CA LYS A 421 -17.79 -21.71 47.40
C LYS A 421 -17.22 -20.50 48.18
N PRO A 422 -17.93 -19.37 48.27
CA PRO A 422 -17.46 -18.22 49.03
C PRO A 422 -17.56 -18.47 50.54
N ILE A 423 -16.58 -17.93 51.28
CA ILE A 423 -16.53 -18.01 52.75
C ILE A 423 -17.29 -16.84 53.39
N ALA A 424 -17.27 -15.67 52.75
CA ALA A 424 -17.96 -14.47 53.22
C ALA A 424 -19.48 -14.60 53.06
N SER A 425 -20.23 -14.22 54.09
CA SER A 425 -21.70 -14.22 54.09
C SER A 425 -22.27 -12.88 53.63
N GLY A 426 -23.54 -12.88 53.25
CA GLY A 426 -24.25 -11.67 52.78
C GLY A 426 -24.23 -11.53 51.26
N ASN A 427 -24.43 -10.31 50.78
CA ASN A 427 -24.41 -10.02 49.35
C ASN A 427 -22.96 -9.86 48.89
N LEU A 428 -22.52 -10.72 47.98
CA LEU A 428 -21.21 -10.64 47.35
C LEU A 428 -21.37 -10.06 45.94
N LEU A 429 -20.65 -8.99 45.66
CA LEU A 429 -20.68 -8.28 44.39
C LEU A 429 -19.47 -8.69 43.55
N TYR A 430 -19.70 -9.22 42.36
CA TYR A 430 -18.67 -9.71 41.45
C TYR A 430 -18.54 -8.81 40.24
N ARG A 431 -17.31 -8.62 39.76
CA ARG A 431 -17.03 -8.02 38.45
C ARG A 431 -15.82 -8.70 37.81
N LEU A 432 -15.73 -8.61 36.49
CA LEU A 432 -14.55 -9.02 35.73
C LEU A 432 -13.75 -7.77 35.35
N ASN A 433 -12.45 -7.81 35.56
CA ASN A 433 -11.48 -6.80 35.16
C ASN A 433 -10.62 -7.38 34.03
N VAL A 434 -10.65 -6.78 32.83
CA VAL A 434 -9.96 -7.29 31.63
C VAL A 434 -8.99 -6.25 31.10
N THR A 435 -7.76 -6.66 30.78
CA THR A 435 -6.74 -5.85 30.10
C THR A 435 -6.41 -6.45 28.74
N PHE A 436 -6.40 -5.61 27.71
CA PHE A 436 -6.13 -5.98 26.33
C PHE A 436 -4.70 -5.66 25.90
N ASP A 437 -4.29 -6.14 24.73
CA ASP A 437 -2.98 -5.91 24.09
C ASP A 437 -2.71 -4.46 23.66
N ASN A 438 -3.75 -3.63 23.64
CA ASN A 438 -3.66 -2.18 23.48
C ASN A 438 -3.53 -1.41 24.82
N GLU A 439 -3.22 -2.11 25.92
CA GLU A 439 -3.06 -1.58 27.29
C GLU A 439 -4.35 -1.01 27.92
N ARG A 440 -5.49 -1.08 27.25
CA ARG A 440 -6.76 -0.60 27.81
C ARG A 440 -7.36 -1.61 28.78
N GLN A 441 -7.94 -1.09 29.85
CA GLN A 441 -8.58 -1.85 30.92
C GLN A 441 -10.08 -1.57 30.98
N TYR A 442 -10.88 -2.62 31.14
CA TYR A 442 -12.33 -2.53 31.21
C TYR A 442 -12.89 -3.40 32.34
N TYR A 443 -14.03 -2.96 32.89
CA TYR A 443 -14.79 -3.70 33.89
C TYR A 443 -16.14 -4.15 33.32
N SER A 444 -16.57 -5.35 33.67
CA SER A 444 -17.93 -5.83 33.37
C SER A 444 -18.99 -5.11 34.21
N ASN A 445 -20.27 -5.40 33.93
CA ASN A 445 -21.34 -5.20 34.91
C ASN A 445 -21.03 -5.93 36.23
N VAL A 446 -21.63 -5.44 37.32
CA VAL A 446 -21.54 -6.07 38.63
C VAL A 446 -22.68 -7.08 38.81
N VAL A 447 -22.36 -8.31 39.22
CA VAL A 447 -23.34 -9.34 39.58
C VAL A 447 -23.37 -9.49 41.10
N THR A 448 -24.55 -9.38 41.70
CA THR A 448 -24.72 -9.63 43.13
C THR A 448 -25.25 -11.04 43.36
N LEU A 449 -24.50 -11.85 44.10
CA LEU A 449 -24.94 -13.17 44.56
C LEU A 449 -25.00 -13.17 46.08
N ARG A 450 -26.15 -13.59 46.62
CA ARG A 450 -26.34 -13.71 48.06
C ARG A 450 -25.80 -15.04 48.55
N ASN A 451 -24.74 -14.99 49.35
CA ASN A 451 -24.26 -16.14 50.08
C ASN A 451 -24.94 -16.19 51.45
N SER A 452 -25.91 -17.08 51.60
CA SER A 452 -26.55 -17.34 52.89
C SER A 452 -25.58 -18.15 53.76
N ALA A 453 -25.23 -17.64 54.94
CA ALA A 453 -24.60 -18.48 55.96
C ALA A 453 -25.44 -19.75 56.15
N GLY A 454 -24.80 -20.92 56.20
CA GLY A 454 -25.43 -22.24 56.05
C GLY A 454 -26.68 -22.47 56.92
N SER A 455 -27.62 -23.26 56.37
CA SER A 455 -28.83 -23.90 56.98
C SER A 455 -29.33 -23.35 58.35
N PRO A 456 -30.60 -22.91 58.49
CA PRO A 456 -31.15 -22.28 59.72
C PRO A 456 -31.31 -23.24 60.93
N ARG A 457 -30.79 -24.46 60.84
CA ARG A 457 -30.84 -25.48 61.88
C ARG A 457 -29.52 -26.24 61.94
N PRO A 458 -29.13 -26.75 63.12
CA PRO A 458 -28.01 -27.66 63.23
C PRO A 458 -28.22 -28.91 62.38
N ARG A 459 -27.13 -29.46 61.85
CA ARG A 459 -27.12 -30.70 61.07
C ARG A 459 -25.92 -31.53 61.45
N ILE A 460 -26.11 -32.84 61.51
CA ILE A 460 -24.99 -33.76 61.69
C ILE A 460 -24.22 -33.83 60.37
N ILE A 461 -22.89 -33.73 60.45
CA ILE A 461 -22.02 -33.75 59.26
C ILE A 461 -21.99 -35.14 58.61
N SER A 462 -22.13 -36.21 59.41
CA SER A 462 -22.26 -37.59 58.95
C SER A 462 -23.28 -38.36 59.78
N ASN A 463 -24.20 -39.05 59.12
CA ASN A 463 -25.19 -39.93 59.77
C ASN A 463 -24.63 -41.32 60.11
N LEU A 464 -23.37 -41.60 59.76
CA LEU A 464 -22.63 -42.82 60.10
C LEU A 464 -21.39 -42.45 60.92
N THR A 465 -21.16 -43.12 62.04
CA THR A 465 -19.97 -42.88 62.88
C THR A 465 -19.36 -44.20 63.37
N GLU A 466 -18.03 -44.23 63.37
CA GLU A 466 -17.18 -45.31 63.90
C GLU A 466 -16.64 -45.00 65.32
N SER A 467 -17.07 -43.87 65.90
CA SER A 467 -16.70 -43.47 67.27
C SER A 467 -17.91 -43.06 68.10
N ASN A 468 -17.68 -42.78 69.38
CA ASN A 468 -18.70 -42.21 70.29
C ASN A 468 -18.83 -40.69 70.13
N THR A 469 -18.25 -40.13 69.06
CA THR A 469 -18.28 -38.71 68.77
C THR A 469 -19.04 -38.41 67.49
N LEU A 470 -19.75 -37.28 67.50
CA LEU A 470 -20.59 -36.80 66.42
C LEU A 470 -20.19 -35.37 66.08
N SER A 471 -19.88 -35.10 64.81
CA SER A 471 -19.62 -33.74 64.35
C SER A 471 -20.91 -33.09 63.87
N VAL A 472 -21.29 -31.97 64.46
CA VAL A 472 -22.51 -31.22 64.15
C VAL A 472 -22.15 -29.79 63.78
N ILE A 473 -22.62 -29.32 62.63
CA ILE A 473 -22.52 -27.91 62.27
C ILE A 473 -23.78 -27.18 62.75
N SER A 474 -23.62 -26.11 63.50
CA SER A 474 -24.72 -25.34 64.08
C SER A 474 -24.65 -23.86 63.65
N PRO A 475 -25.78 -23.24 63.26
CA PRO A 475 -25.81 -21.82 62.90
C PRO A 475 -25.83 -20.87 64.10
N GLY A 476 -25.87 -21.38 65.33
CA GLY A 476 -25.93 -20.58 66.55
C GLY A 476 -25.99 -21.45 67.80
N ASN A 477 -26.48 -20.88 68.91
CA ASN A 477 -26.69 -21.65 70.13
C ASN A 477 -27.98 -22.47 70.03
N TYR A 478 -27.89 -23.80 70.14
CA TYR A 478 -29.01 -24.76 70.12
C TYR A 478 -28.79 -25.83 71.19
N ASP A 479 -29.84 -26.23 71.88
CA ASP A 479 -29.79 -27.41 72.73
C ASP A 479 -29.72 -28.66 71.85
N PHE A 480 -28.95 -29.67 72.28
CA PHE A 480 -28.96 -31.00 71.69
C PHE A 480 -29.25 -32.08 72.71
N LEU A 481 -29.82 -33.18 72.24
CA LEU A 481 -30.05 -34.41 72.99
C LEU A 481 -29.75 -35.61 72.08
N VAL A 482 -28.90 -36.53 72.52
CA VAL A 482 -28.66 -37.82 71.88
C VAL A 482 -29.36 -38.90 72.71
N CYS A 483 -30.20 -39.71 72.07
CA CYS A 483 -30.88 -40.82 72.72
C CYS A 483 -30.87 -42.10 71.88
N ASP A 484 -30.98 -43.25 72.54
CA ASP A 484 -31.23 -44.53 71.88
C ASP A 484 -32.72 -44.70 71.48
N PHE A 485 -33.05 -45.79 70.78
CA PHE A 485 -34.43 -46.06 70.33
C PHE A 485 -35.40 -46.41 71.47
N ASN A 486 -34.89 -46.70 72.67
CA ASN A 486 -35.70 -46.90 73.88
C ASN A 486 -35.93 -45.58 74.63
N GLY A 487 -35.42 -44.46 74.10
CA GLY A 487 -35.55 -43.13 74.70
C GLY A 487 -34.54 -42.84 75.81
N ARG A 488 -33.55 -43.72 76.05
CA ARG A 488 -32.50 -43.46 77.04
C ARG A 488 -31.59 -42.35 76.52
N THR A 489 -31.38 -41.32 77.33
CA THR A 489 -30.48 -40.20 77.01
C THR A 489 -29.02 -40.62 77.20
N LEU A 490 -28.17 -40.32 76.22
CA LEU A 490 -26.74 -40.60 76.22
C LEU A 490 -25.89 -39.33 76.33
N ALA A 491 -26.35 -38.23 75.74
CA ALA A 491 -25.70 -36.93 75.85
C ALA A 491 -26.70 -35.80 75.69
N ARG A 492 -26.46 -34.67 76.33
CA ARG A 492 -27.17 -33.42 76.11
C ARG A 492 -26.26 -32.24 76.36
N GLY A 493 -26.54 -31.11 75.74
CA GLY A 493 -25.75 -29.90 75.92
C GLY A 493 -26.18 -28.80 74.96
N ILE A 494 -25.33 -27.78 74.83
CA ILE A 494 -25.55 -26.64 73.94
C ILE A 494 -24.49 -26.67 72.85
N LEU A 495 -24.93 -26.63 71.60
CA LEU A 495 -24.07 -26.35 70.44
C LEU A 495 -23.83 -24.85 70.36
N ILE A 496 -22.65 -24.43 69.91
CA ILE A 496 -22.35 -23.04 69.56
C ILE A 496 -22.29 -22.86 68.04
N ALA A 497 -22.26 -21.62 67.55
CA ALA A 497 -22.10 -21.36 66.12
C ALA A 497 -20.82 -22.00 65.57
N GLY A 498 -20.90 -22.73 64.46
CA GLY A 498 -19.80 -23.45 63.83
C GLY A 498 -19.84 -24.97 64.02
N ILE A 499 -18.70 -25.62 63.87
CA ILE A 499 -18.58 -27.08 64.03
C ILE A 499 -18.40 -27.42 65.51
N ASN A 500 -19.23 -28.34 66.00
CA ASN A 500 -19.22 -28.85 67.36
C ASN A 500 -18.97 -30.35 67.34
N THR A 501 -18.28 -30.85 68.37
CA THR A 501 -18.12 -32.28 68.59
C THR A 501 -18.93 -32.68 69.82
N ILE A 502 -19.95 -33.52 69.62
CA ILE A 502 -20.73 -34.13 70.70
C ILE A 502 -20.08 -35.46 71.05
N THR A 503 -19.81 -35.70 72.32
CA THR A 503 -19.38 -37.02 72.81
C THR A 503 -20.53 -37.70 73.55
N ALA A 504 -20.99 -38.84 73.03
CA ALA A 504 -22.07 -39.64 73.61
C ALA A 504 -21.51 -40.97 74.13
N ASN A 505 -20.97 -40.92 75.35
CA ASN A 505 -20.39 -42.07 76.03
C ASN A 505 -21.48 -43.12 76.28
N GLY A 506 -21.26 -44.36 75.81
CA GLY A 506 -22.24 -45.44 75.88
C GLY A 506 -22.92 -45.78 74.55
N MET A 507 -22.54 -45.14 73.44
CA MET A 507 -22.90 -45.60 72.11
C MET A 507 -22.20 -46.94 71.78
N THR A 508 -22.97 -47.93 71.34
CA THR A 508 -22.54 -49.21 70.77
C THR A 508 -23.10 -49.34 69.36
N SER A 509 -22.70 -50.34 68.58
CA SER A 509 -23.25 -50.57 67.24
C SER A 509 -24.79 -50.62 67.28
N GLY A 510 -25.45 -49.76 66.51
CA GLY A 510 -26.88 -49.51 66.66
C GLY A 510 -27.32 -48.17 66.07
N MET A 511 -28.60 -47.88 66.19
CA MET A 511 -29.16 -46.62 65.70
C MET A 511 -29.47 -45.68 66.86
N TYR A 512 -29.31 -44.37 66.64
CA TYR A 512 -29.53 -43.31 67.62
C TYR A 512 -30.29 -42.15 66.97
N LEU A 513 -30.94 -41.34 67.81
CA LEU A 513 -31.57 -40.09 67.40
C LEU A 513 -30.85 -38.93 68.07
N VAL A 514 -30.55 -37.89 67.29
CA VAL A 514 -30.08 -36.61 67.80
C VAL A 514 -31.18 -35.59 67.56
N ARG A 515 -31.63 -34.98 68.65
CA ARG A 515 -32.60 -33.89 68.62
C ARG A 515 -31.89 -32.58 68.88
N PHE A 516 -32.18 -31.58 68.07
CA PHE A 516 -31.79 -30.20 68.25
C PHE A 516 -33.02 -29.38 68.62
N SER A 517 -32.90 -28.43 69.54
CA SER A 517 -34.01 -27.56 69.92
C SER A 517 -33.58 -26.13 70.21
N LYS A 518 -34.45 -25.19 69.87
CA LYS A 518 -34.29 -23.77 70.17
C LYS A 518 -35.65 -23.06 70.05
N ASP A 519 -35.97 -22.17 70.97
CA ASP A 519 -37.16 -21.30 70.93
C ASP A 519 -38.47 -22.07 70.65
N GLY A 520 -38.63 -23.24 71.29
CA GLY A 520 -39.82 -24.10 71.15
C GLY A 520 -39.87 -24.96 69.89
N GLN A 521 -38.93 -24.82 68.96
CA GLN A 521 -38.81 -25.68 67.77
C GLN A 521 -37.87 -26.86 68.02
N GLN A 522 -38.16 -28.01 67.40
CA GLN A 522 -37.35 -29.22 67.49
C GLN A 522 -37.08 -29.80 66.11
N TRP A 523 -35.85 -30.27 65.89
CA TRP A 523 -35.43 -31.02 64.71
C TRP A 523 -34.78 -32.31 65.17
N THR A 524 -35.01 -33.41 64.46
CA THR A 524 -34.42 -34.71 64.81
C THR A 524 -33.74 -35.29 63.59
N GLU A 525 -32.55 -35.84 63.80
CA GLU A 525 -31.78 -36.56 62.80
C GLU A 525 -31.36 -37.92 63.34
N LYS A 526 -31.22 -38.90 62.45
CA LYS A 526 -30.87 -40.28 62.77
C LYS A 526 -29.38 -40.51 62.54
N ILE A 527 -28.76 -41.24 63.46
CA ILE A 527 -27.37 -41.70 63.35
C ILE A 527 -27.33 -43.22 63.43
N ILE A 528 -26.39 -43.81 62.71
CA ILE A 528 -26.02 -45.21 62.81
C ILE A 528 -24.58 -45.26 63.36
N ARG A 529 -24.39 -45.95 64.48
CA ARG A 529 -23.10 -46.36 65.00
C ARG A 529 -22.81 -47.74 64.41
N GLN A 530 -21.73 -47.87 63.64
CA GLN A 530 -21.24 -49.17 63.21
C GLN A 530 -20.19 -49.70 64.17
#